data_AF-J1HJ28-F1
#
_entry.id   AF-J1HJ28-F1
#
_cell.length_a   1.000
_cell.length_b   1.000
_cell.length_c   1.000
_cell.angle_alpha   90.00
_cell.angle_beta   90.00
_cell.angle_gamma   90.00
#
_symmetry.space_group_name_H-M   'P 1'
#
loop_
_entity.id
_entity.type
_entity.pdbx_description
1 polymer ?
#
loop_
_entity_poly.entity_id
_entity_poly.type
_entity_poly.pdbx_seq_one_letter_code
_entity_poly.pdbx_strand_id
1 'polypeptide(L)'
;MVSVTDADIDEIASQELSGLPYKGTRGEPWEDGSFTLRSGDAANGGQLQVNYFPDDRTSLHYESGCRPSDGSMGDLSQYTLPSTEEVFSDLVVYPAFDKDTKQPNLPPPPRDASGQSGQSAQSGGSGDEPGEDQ
;
A
#
# COMPACT_ATOMS: atom_id res chain seq x y z
N MET A 1 26.10 -12.75 5.08
CA MET A 1 24.89 -12.02 4.65
C MET A 1 24.01 -13.06 4.00
N VAL A 2 22.79 -13.27 4.48
CA VAL A 2 21.83 -14.14 3.79
C VAL A 2 21.23 -13.28 2.68
N SER A 3 21.46 -13.65 1.43
CA SER A 3 20.80 -13.03 0.28
C SER A 3 19.44 -13.68 0.10
N VAL A 4 18.39 -12.88 0.03
CA VAL A 4 17.05 -13.35 -0.34
C VAL A 4 17.04 -13.58 -1.85
N THR A 5 16.60 -14.75 -2.29
CA THR A 5 16.42 -15.09 -3.71
C THR A 5 14.96 -14.90 -4.14
N ASP A 6 14.72 -14.83 -5.45
CA ASP A 6 13.35 -14.78 -5.99
C ASP A 6 12.50 -15.98 -5.53
N ALA A 7 13.11 -17.16 -5.35
CA ALA A 7 12.44 -18.34 -4.84
C ALA A 7 12.02 -18.18 -3.37
N ASP A 8 12.87 -17.56 -2.54
CA ASP A 8 12.53 -17.24 -1.15
C ASP A 8 11.36 -16.25 -1.08
N ILE A 9 11.32 -15.28 -1.99
CA ILE A 9 10.22 -14.29 -2.07
C ILE A 9 8.91 -14.97 -2.48
N ASP A 10 8.95 -15.87 -3.46
CA ASP A 10 7.77 -16.62 -3.89
C ASP A 10 7.23 -17.53 -2.77
N GLU A 11 8.11 -18.16 -1.99
CA GLU A 11 7.74 -18.96 -0.83
C GLU A 11 7.08 -18.10 0.26
N ILE A 12 7.73 -17.01 0.67
CA ILE A 12 7.22 -16.08 1.69
C ILE A 12 5.89 -15.48 1.24
N ALA A 13 5.79 -15.00 0.00
CA ALA A 13 4.56 -14.47 -0.55
C ALA A 13 3.44 -15.50 -0.53
N SER A 14 3.71 -16.74 -0.95
CA SER A 14 2.71 -17.80 -0.94
C SER A 14 2.22 -18.13 0.48
N GLN A 15 3.14 -18.20 1.45
CA GLN A 15 2.80 -18.45 2.84
C GLN A 15 1.96 -17.33 3.44
N GLU A 16 2.43 -16.09 3.36
CA GLU A 16 1.78 -14.94 4.00
C GLU A 16 0.45 -14.56 3.31
N LEU A 17 0.40 -14.59 1.97
CA LEU A 17 -0.84 -14.31 1.24
C LEU A 17 -1.90 -15.39 1.43
N SER A 18 -1.50 -16.64 1.71
CA SER A 18 -2.46 -17.72 1.97
C SER A 18 -3.25 -17.51 3.28
N GLY A 19 -2.67 -16.78 4.24
CA GLY A 19 -3.30 -16.43 5.50
C GLY A 19 -4.23 -15.22 5.41
N LEU A 20 -4.20 -14.48 4.29
CA LEU A 20 -5.06 -13.31 4.10
C LEU A 20 -6.50 -13.75 3.83
N PRO A 21 -7.50 -12.96 4.31
CA PRO A 21 -8.91 -13.29 4.14
C PRO A 21 -9.34 -13.35 2.67
N TYR A 22 -8.62 -12.66 1.78
CA TYR A 22 -8.81 -12.72 0.33
C TYR A 22 -7.56 -13.34 -0.29
N LYS A 23 -7.76 -14.35 -1.14
CA LYS A 23 -6.63 -15.01 -1.81
C LYS A 23 -5.90 -14.00 -2.68
N GLY A 24 -4.61 -13.82 -2.41
CA GLY A 24 -3.76 -12.97 -3.21
C GLY A 24 -3.55 -13.55 -4.62
N THR A 25 -3.44 -12.68 -5.62
CA THR A 25 -2.98 -13.01 -6.96
C THR A 25 -1.62 -12.39 -7.22
N ARG A 26 -0.79 -13.12 -7.96
CA ARG A 26 0.47 -12.60 -8.52
C ARG A 26 0.21 -12.14 -9.95
N GLY A 27 0.53 -10.90 -10.25
CA GLY A 27 0.52 -10.37 -11.61
C GLY A 27 1.64 -10.98 -12.44
N GLU A 28 1.53 -10.86 -13.77
CA GLU A 28 2.60 -11.28 -14.66
C GLU A 28 3.86 -10.44 -14.39
N PRO A 29 5.05 -11.06 -14.36
CA PRO A 29 6.29 -10.34 -14.18
C PRO A 29 6.60 -9.47 -15.41
N TRP A 30 7.19 -8.31 -15.16
CA TRP A 30 7.73 -7.43 -16.20
C TRP A 30 9.08 -7.96 -16.73
N GLU A 31 9.58 -7.37 -17.83
CA GLU A 31 10.87 -7.77 -18.44
C GLU A 31 12.06 -7.66 -17.48
N ASP A 32 11.98 -6.76 -16.49
CA ASP A 32 13.00 -6.55 -15.47
C ASP A 32 12.85 -7.50 -14.26
N GLY A 33 11.89 -8.43 -14.29
CA GLY A 33 11.61 -9.37 -13.20
C GLY A 33 10.76 -8.78 -12.06
N SER A 34 10.39 -7.50 -12.13
CA SER A 34 9.46 -6.90 -11.16
C SER A 34 8.06 -7.51 -11.31
N PHE A 35 7.31 -7.57 -10.21
CA PHE A 35 5.92 -8.05 -10.24
C PHE A 35 5.10 -7.46 -9.10
N THR A 36 3.80 -7.62 -9.20
CA THR A 36 2.84 -7.15 -8.18
C THR A 36 2.10 -8.32 -7.56
N LEU A 37 2.00 -8.33 -6.24
CA LEU A 37 1.10 -9.19 -5.49
C LEU A 37 -0.10 -8.35 -5.04
N ARG A 38 -1.32 -8.86 -5.22
CA ARG A 38 -2.56 -8.16 -4.82
C ARG A 38 -3.45 -9.08 -4.03
N SER A 39 -3.92 -8.64 -2.88
CA SER A 39 -4.97 -9.31 -2.09
C SER A 39 -6.05 -8.29 -1.78
N GLY A 40 -7.29 -8.53 -2.18
CA GLY A 40 -8.36 -7.56 -1.98
C GLY A 40 -9.75 -8.14 -2.10
N ASP A 41 -10.73 -7.41 -1.58
CA ASP A 41 -12.14 -7.74 -1.69
C ASP A 41 -12.72 -7.08 -2.95
N ALA A 42 -12.94 -7.87 -4.00
CA ALA A 42 -13.51 -7.34 -5.24
C ALA A 42 -14.97 -6.85 -5.07
N ALA A 43 -15.71 -7.35 -4.07
CA ALA A 43 -17.12 -7.01 -3.87
C ALA A 43 -17.30 -5.77 -2.98
N ASN A 44 -16.48 -5.62 -1.94
CA ASN A 44 -16.57 -4.52 -0.98
C ASN A 44 -15.48 -3.45 -1.16
N GLY A 45 -14.55 -3.68 -2.08
CA GLY A 45 -13.39 -2.85 -2.29
C GLY A 45 -12.30 -3.05 -1.22
N GLY A 46 -11.15 -2.41 -1.46
CA GLY A 46 -10.00 -2.48 -0.59
C GLY A 46 -9.01 -3.56 -1.00
N GLN A 47 -7.74 -3.21 -0.89
CA GLN A 47 -6.64 -4.00 -1.44
C GLN A 47 -5.36 -3.75 -0.65
N LEU A 48 -4.64 -4.83 -0.38
CA LEU A 48 -3.22 -4.84 -0.13
C LEU A 48 -2.50 -5.12 -1.46
N GLN A 49 -1.56 -4.26 -1.83
CA GLN A 49 -0.70 -4.39 -2.99
C GLN A 49 0.76 -4.37 -2.54
N VAL A 50 1.55 -5.34 -3.01
CA VAL A 50 3.01 -5.39 -2.82
C VAL A 50 3.66 -5.31 -4.19
N ASN A 51 4.51 -4.31 -4.42
CA ASN A 51 5.29 -4.18 -5.64
C ASN A 51 6.72 -4.62 -5.36
N TYR A 52 7.11 -5.76 -5.92
CA TYR A 52 8.45 -6.28 -5.84
C TYR A 52 9.28 -5.74 -7.01
N PHE A 53 10.48 -5.26 -6.68
CA PHE A 53 11.48 -4.80 -7.64
C PHE A 53 12.81 -5.50 -7.29
N PRO A 54 13.32 -6.39 -8.17
CA PRO A 54 14.60 -7.05 -7.95
C PRO A 54 15.70 -6.02 -7.69
N ASP A 55 16.55 -6.31 -6.70
CA ASP A 55 17.68 -5.47 -6.29
C ASP A 55 17.35 -4.02 -5.86
N ASP A 56 16.06 -3.69 -5.73
CA ASP A 56 15.57 -2.36 -5.34
C ASP A 56 14.53 -2.46 -4.22
N ARG A 57 14.00 -1.31 -3.80
CA ARG A 57 13.05 -1.18 -2.72
C ARG A 57 11.68 -1.75 -3.13
N THR A 58 11.26 -2.80 -2.44
CA THR A 58 9.87 -3.26 -2.44
C THR A 58 8.95 -2.23 -1.78
N SER A 59 7.77 -2.00 -2.35
CA SER A 59 6.76 -1.09 -1.78
C SER A 59 5.47 -1.83 -1.43
N LEU A 60 4.84 -1.40 -0.34
CA LEU A 60 3.57 -1.94 0.14
C LEU A 60 2.53 -0.81 0.16
N HIS A 61 1.34 -1.09 -0.33
CA HIS A 61 0.21 -0.16 -0.35
C HIS A 61 -1.03 -0.86 0.18
N TYR A 62 -1.75 -0.20 1.09
CA TYR A 62 -3.05 -0.65 1.55
C TYR A 62 -4.07 0.46 1.32
N GLU A 63 -5.15 0.08 0.65
CA GLU A 63 -6.33 0.91 0.47
C GLU A 63 -7.53 0.17 1.07
N SER A 64 -8.34 0.86 1.87
CA SER A 64 -9.60 0.27 2.34
C SER A 64 -10.69 0.41 1.29
N GLY A 65 -11.62 -0.55 1.25
CA GLY A 65 -12.88 -0.36 0.53
C GLY A 65 -13.73 0.76 1.15
N CYS A 66 -14.82 1.11 0.46
CA CYS A 66 -15.78 2.08 0.97
C CYS A 66 -16.24 1.66 2.38
N ARG A 67 -16.00 2.52 3.37
CA ARG A 67 -16.46 2.26 4.74
C ARG A 67 -17.84 2.86 4.92
N PRO A 68 -18.79 2.13 5.55
CA PRO A 68 -20.07 2.69 5.91
C PRO A 68 -19.88 3.97 6.72
N SER A 69 -20.55 5.02 6.28
CA SER A 69 -20.65 6.31 6.95
C SER A 69 -22.13 6.59 7.14
N ASP A 70 -22.50 7.14 8.28
CA ASP A 70 -23.85 7.66 8.54
C ASP A 70 -24.11 8.99 7.79
N GLY A 71 -23.23 9.37 6.86
CA GLY A 71 -23.25 10.65 6.16
C GLY A 71 -22.66 11.79 6.98
N SER A 72 -22.21 11.53 8.22
CA SER A 72 -21.59 12.52 9.10
C SER A 72 -20.07 12.53 9.01
N MET A 73 -19.46 11.77 8.09
CA MET A 73 -18.05 11.96 7.74
C MET A 73 -17.92 13.37 7.17
N GLY A 74 -17.69 14.34 8.06
CA GLY A 74 -17.48 15.73 7.73
C GLY A 74 -16.17 15.90 6.99
N ASP A 75 -15.42 16.95 7.30
CA ASP A 75 -14.10 17.11 6.69
C ASP A 75 -13.17 15.94 7.09
N LEU A 76 -12.71 15.17 6.09
CA LEU A 76 -11.83 14.03 6.29
C LEU A 76 -10.50 14.42 6.95
N SER A 77 -10.09 15.69 6.85
CA SER A 77 -8.90 16.22 7.52
C SER A 77 -8.99 16.15 9.05
N GLN A 78 -10.21 16.04 9.60
CA GLN A 78 -10.45 15.97 11.04
C GLN A 78 -10.18 14.57 11.63
N TYR A 79 -10.04 13.54 10.78
CA TYR A 79 -9.69 12.21 11.24
C TYR A 79 -8.18 12.11 11.43
N THR A 80 -7.77 11.93 12.69
CA THR A 80 -6.37 11.68 13.03
C THR A 80 -6.02 10.26 12.60
N LEU A 81 -5.04 10.13 11.71
CA LEU A 81 -4.47 8.81 11.40
C LEU A 81 -3.60 8.32 12.56
N PRO A 82 -3.59 7.01 12.83
CA PRO A 82 -2.68 6.44 13.80
C PRO A 82 -1.23 6.71 13.40
N SER A 83 -0.38 6.88 14.40
CA SER A 83 1.07 6.93 14.25
C SER A 83 1.63 5.61 13.73
N THR A 84 2.85 5.64 13.21
CA THR A 84 3.55 4.44 12.73
C THR A 84 3.71 3.41 13.86
N GLU A 85 3.98 3.88 15.07
CA GLU A 85 4.15 3.07 16.28
C GLU A 85 2.82 2.43 16.74
N GLU A 86 1.69 3.09 16.52
CA GLU A 86 0.37 2.50 16.78
C GLU A 86 0.00 1.44 15.75
N VAL A 87 0.37 1.63 14.47
CA VAL A 87 0.12 0.66 13.40
C VAL A 87 1.04 -0.55 13.50
N PHE A 88 2.31 -0.34 13.85
CA PHE A 88 3.33 -1.38 13.95
C PHE A 88 3.88 -1.48 15.36
N SER A 89 3.05 -1.99 16.28
CA SER A 89 3.36 -2.03 17.73
C SER A 89 4.63 -2.79 18.10
N ASP A 90 5.04 -3.75 17.26
CA ASP A 90 6.21 -4.60 17.48
C ASP A 90 7.49 -4.00 16.86
N LEU A 91 7.38 -2.87 16.15
CA LEU A 91 8.49 -2.21 15.49
C LEU A 91 8.88 -0.92 16.22
N VAL A 92 10.18 -0.61 16.17
CA VAL A 92 10.72 0.66 16.69
C VAL A 92 11.13 1.53 15.52
N VAL A 93 10.65 2.77 15.49
CA VAL A 93 10.97 3.74 14.44
C VAL A 93 12.33 4.36 14.70
N TYR A 94 13.23 4.26 13.72
CA TYR A 94 14.53 4.92 13.73
C TYR A 94 14.67 5.85 12.52
N PRO A 95 15.42 6.95 12.63
CA PRO A 95 15.76 7.78 11.48
C PRO A 95 16.47 6.94 10.42
N ALA A 96 16.00 7.04 9.18
CA ALA A 96 16.76 6.57 8.04
C ALA A 96 17.97 7.49 7.83
N PHE A 97 19.08 6.94 7.34
CA PHE A 97 20.29 7.70 7.05
C PHE A 97 20.57 7.68 5.55
N ASP A 98 20.95 8.84 5.03
CA ASP A 98 21.41 8.97 3.68
C ASP A 98 22.71 8.16 3.49
N LYS A 99 22.72 7.31 2.47
CA LYS A 99 23.82 6.37 2.21
C LYS A 99 25.14 7.09 2.02
N ASP A 100 25.13 8.28 1.41
CA ASP A 100 26.33 8.96 0.94
C ASP A 100 26.88 9.92 2.00
N THR A 101 26.00 10.74 2.58
CA THR A 101 26.35 11.76 3.58
C THR A 101 26.41 11.23 5.01
N LYS A 102 25.85 10.03 5.26
CA LYS A 102 25.68 9.44 6.60
C LYS A 102 24.87 10.30 7.57
N GLN A 103 24.18 11.32 7.07
CA GLN A 103 23.30 12.17 7.87
C GLN A 103 21.90 11.56 7.92
N PRO A 104 21.12 11.81 8.99
CA PRO A 104 19.73 11.40 9.00
C PRO A 104 18.98 12.07 7.85
N ASN A 105 18.13 11.31 7.18
CA ASN A 105 17.19 11.84 6.21
C ASN A 105 16.31 12.87 6.89
N LEU A 106 16.09 14.00 6.21
CA LEU A 106 15.11 14.97 6.67
C LEU A 106 13.73 14.28 6.72
N PRO A 107 12.91 14.57 7.75
CA PRO A 107 11.56 14.04 7.79
C PRO A 107 10.81 14.49 6.52
N PRO A 108 9.91 13.64 5.99
CA PRO A 108 9.07 14.05 4.86
C PRO A 108 8.32 15.34 5.21
N PRO A 109 8.02 16.18 4.21
CA PRO A 109 7.30 17.42 4.45
C PRO A 109 5.95 17.15 5.13
N PRO A 110 5.44 18.10 5.94
CA PRO A 110 4.11 17.99 6.52
C PRO A 110 3.06 17.76 5.43
N ARG A 111 2.05 16.93 5.71
CA ARG A 111 0.99 16.60 4.73
C ARG A 111 0.24 17.83 4.22
N ASP A 112 0.18 18.91 5.00
CA ASP A 112 -0.49 20.17 4.64
C ASP A 112 0.44 21.17 3.93
N ALA A 113 1.67 20.76 3.60
CA ALA A 113 2.56 21.60 2.82
C ALA A 113 1.97 21.79 1.41
N SER A 114 1.71 23.04 1.07
CA SER A 114 1.16 23.47 -0.23
C SER A 114 2.04 22.98 -1.38
N GLY A 115 1.74 21.79 -1.91
CA GLY A 115 2.55 21.14 -2.95
C GLY A 115 2.41 19.63 -3.05
N GLN A 116 1.85 18.92 -2.06
CA GLN A 116 1.57 17.48 -2.17
C GLN A 116 0.27 17.21 -2.96
N SER A 117 0.31 17.44 -4.27
CA SER A 117 -0.67 16.92 -5.22
C SER A 117 -0.44 15.40 -5.41
N GLY A 118 -0.80 14.61 -4.41
CA GLY A 118 -0.64 13.15 -4.44
C GLY A 118 -1.80 12.38 -3.82
N GLN A 119 -2.62 13.01 -2.98
CA GLN A 119 -3.93 12.46 -2.67
C GLN A 119 -4.86 12.89 -3.78
N SER A 120 -5.08 12.01 -4.75
CA SER A 120 -6.25 12.07 -5.61
C SER A 120 -7.44 12.32 -4.69
N ALA A 121 -8.17 13.41 -4.91
CA ALA A 121 -9.48 13.55 -4.31
C ALA A 121 -10.24 12.25 -4.60
N GLN A 122 -10.83 11.62 -3.58
CA GLN A 122 -11.88 10.63 -3.80
C GLN A 122 -13.07 11.37 -4.41
N SER A 123 -12.92 11.72 -5.69
CA SER A 123 -13.95 12.29 -6.53
C SER A 123 -14.92 11.15 -6.77
N GLY A 124 -16.07 11.22 -6.12
CA GLY A 124 -17.17 10.27 -6.32
C GLY A 124 -17.48 10.17 -7.81
N GLY A 125 -17.11 9.03 -8.39
CA GLY A 125 -17.50 8.65 -9.73
C GLY A 125 -18.96 8.22 -9.70
N SER A 126 -19.87 9.17 -9.81
CA SER A 126 -21.21 8.92 -10.32
C SER A 126 -21.08 8.67 -11.82
N GLY A 127 -20.79 7.43 -12.20
CA GLY A 127 -20.86 6.96 -13.57
C GLY A 127 -21.77 5.76 -13.61
N ASP A 128 -23.03 5.96 -13.99
CA ASP A 128 -23.91 4.88 -14.44
C ASP A 128 -23.23 4.19 -15.63
N GLU A 129 -22.61 3.03 -15.41
CA GLU A 129 -22.30 2.10 -16.49
C GLU A 129 -23.57 1.30 -16.80
N PRO A 130 -24.14 1.41 -18.02
CA PRO A 130 -25.24 0.55 -18.42
C PRO A 130 -24.70 -0.86 -18.59
N GLY A 131 -25.28 -1.80 -17.84
CA GLY A 131 -24.91 -3.22 -17.91
C GLY A 131 -24.94 -3.74 -19.34
N GLU A 132 -23.83 -4.38 -19.73
CA GLU A 132 -23.81 -5.23 -20.91
C GLU A 132 -24.46 -6.56 -20.54
N ASP A 133 -25.66 -6.72 -21.09
CA ASP A 133 -26.43 -7.94 -21.15
C ASP A 133 -25.84 -8.85 -22.25
N GLN A 134 -25.77 -10.16 -21.94
CA GLN A 134 -25.43 -11.35 -22.77
C GLN A 134 -23.99 -11.88 -22.77
#